data_AF-A0A7K2J7Y1-F1
#
_entry.id   AF-A0A7K2J7Y1-F1
#
_cell.length_a   1.000
_cell.length_b   1.000
_cell.length_c   1.000
_cell.angle_alpha   90.00
_cell.angle_beta   90.00
_cell.angle_gamma   90.00
#
_symmetry.space_group_name_H-M   'P 1'
#
loop_
_entity.id
_entity.type
_entity.pdbx_description
1 polymer ?
#
loop_
_entity_poly.entity_id
_entity_poly.type
_entity_poly.pdbx_seq_one_letter_code
_entity_poly.pdbx_strand_id
1 'polypeptide(L)' 'MASSSAAAAPRRRAVSPAPSLTGPADDVHPVLRRTTAPPAALDLLAKARAGLDEAAVLPEPNERYATAHLAALRTA' A
#
# COMPACT_ATOMS: atom_id res chain seq x y z
N MET A 1 9.37 2.22 36.06
CA MET A 1 9.63 2.86 34.75
C MET A 1 8.50 2.42 33.82
N ALA A 2 7.46 3.26 33.70
CA ALA A 2 6.25 2.96 32.93
C ALA A 2 6.28 3.72 31.60
N SER A 3 6.33 3.00 30.49
CA SER A 3 6.31 3.56 29.14
C SER A 3 4.90 4.06 28.82
N SER A 4 4.71 5.38 28.81
CA SER A 4 3.45 6.00 28.41
C SER A 4 3.33 5.97 26.89
N SER A 5 2.32 5.25 26.41
CA SER A 5 1.94 5.17 25.00
C SER A 5 1.20 6.44 24.55
N ALA A 6 1.62 6.93 23.38
CA ALA A 6 0.85 7.61 22.33
C ALA A 6 -0.23 8.64 22.71
N ALA A 7 0.08 9.92 22.48
CA ALA A 7 -0.93 10.91 22.10
C ALA A 7 -0.57 11.49 20.73
N ALA A 8 -1.14 10.92 19.67
CA ALA A 8 -1.09 11.52 18.34
C ALA A 8 -1.90 12.83 18.37
N ALA A 9 -1.21 13.96 18.20
CA ALA A 9 -1.84 15.26 18.12
C ALA A 9 -2.90 15.29 16.98
N PRO A 10 -4.08 15.88 17.20
CA PRO A 10 -5.10 15.99 16.16
C PRO A 10 -4.57 16.90 15.06
N ARG A 11 -4.30 16.32 13.89
CA ARG A 11 -4.00 17.10 12.68
C ARG A 11 -5.20 17.99 12.43
N ARG A 12 -5.02 19.30 12.60
CA ARG A 12 -5.92 20.32 12.04
C ARG A 12 -6.14 19.95 10.57
N ARG A 13 -7.31 19.41 10.24
CA ARG A 13 -7.79 19.46 8.85
C ARG A 13 -7.79 20.94 8.51
N ALA A 14 -6.86 21.35 7.65
CA ALA A 14 -7.03 22.58 6.91
C ALA A 14 -8.42 22.47 6.29
N VAL A 15 -9.31 23.38 6.65
CA VAL A 15 -10.53 23.62 5.90
C VAL A 15 -10.07 24.24 4.60
N SER A 16 -9.56 23.40 3.70
CA SER A 16 -9.34 23.78 2.33
C SER A 16 -10.74 23.89 1.71
N PRO A 17 -11.08 25.03 1.09
CA PRO A 17 -12.35 25.16 0.39
C PRO A 17 -12.47 24.03 -0.64
N ALA A 18 -13.66 23.46 -0.76
CA ALA A 18 -13.93 22.44 -1.78
C ALA A 18 -13.58 23.02 -3.17
N PRO A 19 -12.89 22.27 -4.04
CA PRO A 19 -12.60 22.75 -5.38
C PRO A 19 -13.92 23.02 -6.11
N SER A 20 -14.07 24.23 -6.64
CA SER A 20 -15.24 24.66 -7.39
C SER A 20 -15.37 23.82 -8.67
N LEU A 21 -16.48 23.08 -8.83
CA LEU A 21 -16.77 22.26 -10.02
C LEU A 21 -17.04 23.07 -11.30
N THR A 22 -17.06 24.40 -11.20
CA THR A 22 -17.44 25.35 -12.25
C THR A 22 -16.33 26.33 -12.62
N GLY A 23 -15.09 26.11 -12.16
CA GLY A 23 -13.92 26.89 -12.60
C GLY A 23 -13.58 26.64 -14.09
N PRO A 24 -12.72 27.47 -14.70
CA PRO A 24 -12.25 27.26 -16.06
C PRO A 24 -11.75 25.82 -16.25
N ALA A 25 -12.08 25.18 -17.38
CA ALA A 25 -11.74 23.78 -17.62
C ALA A 25 -10.23 23.50 -17.56
N ASP A 26 -9.39 24.52 -17.75
CA ASP A 26 -7.92 24.44 -17.60
C ASP A 26 -7.47 24.13 -16.16
N ASP A 27 -8.23 24.54 -15.14
CA ASP A 27 -7.96 24.22 -13.73
C ASP A 27 -8.46 22.81 -13.35
N VAL A 28 -9.22 22.17 -14.23
CA VAL A 28 -9.72 20.80 -14.06
C VAL A 28 -8.82 19.86 -14.85
N HIS A 29 -7.70 19.48 -14.25
CA HIS A 29 -6.86 18.44 -14.84
C HIS A 29 -7.57 17.08 -14.79
N PRO A 30 -7.62 16.33 -15.90
CA PRO A 30 -8.20 14.99 -15.88
C PRO A 30 -7.39 14.11 -14.93
N VAL A 31 -8.03 13.68 -13.83
CA VAL A 31 -7.47 12.65 -12.97
C VAL A 31 -7.42 11.37 -13.78
N LEU A 32 -6.20 10.90 -14.09
CA LEU A 32 -5.98 9.56 -14.63
C LEU A 32 -6.65 8.56 -13.69
N ARG A 33 -7.82 8.05 -14.10
CA ARG A 33 -8.51 7.02 -13.34
C ARG A 33 -7.71 5.73 -13.48
N ARG A 34 -7.56 5.03 -12.35
CA ARG A 34 -6.86 3.75 -12.20
C ARG A 34 -7.15 2.85 -13.40
N THR A 35 -6.22 2.81 -14.34
CA THR A 35 -6.14 1.76 -15.35
C THR A 35 -5.92 0.45 -14.60
N THR A 36 -6.43 -0.66 -15.13
CA THR A 36 -6.12 -1.99 -14.57
C THR A 36 -4.61 -2.14 -14.41
N ALA A 37 -4.16 -2.83 -13.36
CA ALA A 37 -2.73 -3.06 -13.17
C ALA A 37 -2.12 -3.63 -14.46
N PRO A 38 -0.94 -3.16 -14.90
CA PRO A 38 -0.25 -3.75 -16.04
C PRO A 38 -0.15 -5.27 -15.86
N PRO A 39 -0.30 -6.09 -16.91
CA PRO A 39 -0.30 -7.54 -16.79
C PRO A 39 0.96 -8.08 -16.09
N ALA A 40 2.13 -7.49 -16.38
CA ALA A 40 3.38 -7.81 -15.69
C ALA A 40 3.32 -7.58 -14.16
N ALA A 41 2.59 -6.56 -13.70
CA ALA A 41 2.40 -6.33 -12.27
C ALA A 41 1.48 -7.40 -11.64
N LEU A 42 0.49 -7.91 -12.38
CA LEU A 42 -0.33 -9.04 -11.92
C LEU A 42 0.51 -10.31 -11.78
N ASP A 43 1.43 -10.56 -12.71
CA ASP A 43 2.35 -11.71 -12.63
C ASP A 43 3.26 -11.62 -11.41
N LEU A 44 3.78 -10.43 -11.09
CA LEU A 44 4.55 -10.19 -9.87
C LEU A 44 3.71 -10.45 -8.61
N LEU A 45 2.45 -10.02 -8.58
CA LEU A 45 1.55 -10.30 -7.45
C LEU A 45 1.22 -11.80 -7.32
N ALA A 46 1.04 -12.50 -8.44
CA ALA A 46 0.84 -13.96 -8.44
C ALA A 46 2.07 -14.67 -7.87
N LYS A 47 3.27 -14.24 -8.25
CA LYS A 47 4.53 -14.75 -7.71
C LYS A 47 4.69 -14.48 -6.21
N ALA A 48 4.37 -13.27 -5.76
CA ALA A 48 4.38 -12.94 -4.34
C ALA A 48 3.40 -13.82 -3.55
N ARG A 49 2.21 -14.08 -4.10
CA ARG A 49 1.21 -14.93 -3.46
C ARG A 49 1.69 -16.37 -3.30
N ALA A 50 2.27 -16.95 -4.35
CA ALA A 50 2.85 -18.29 -4.28
C ALA A 50 3.92 -18.38 -3.17
N GLY A 51 4.81 -17.40 -3.06
CA GLY A 51 5.81 -17.36 -1.98
C GLY A 51 5.23 -17.18 -0.58
N LEU A 52 4.07 -16.51 -0.44
CA LEU A 52 3.35 -16.43 0.84
C LEU A 52 2.68 -17.76 1.22
N ASP A 53 2.15 -18.49 0.24
CA ASP A 53 1.55 -19.80 0.46
C ASP A 53 2.64 -20.82 0.87
N GLU A 54 3.84 -20.74 0.29
CA GLU A 54 5.04 -21.49 0.73
C GLU A 54 5.46 -21.11 2.16
N ALA A 55 5.48 -19.82 2.49
CA ALA A 55 5.81 -19.38 3.84
C ALA A 55 4.80 -19.92 4.88
N ALA A 56 3.51 -19.93 4.54
CA ALA A 56 2.44 -20.30 5.45
C ALA A 56 2.54 -21.74 5.99
N VAL A 57 3.18 -22.66 5.25
CA VAL A 57 3.38 -24.05 5.67
C VAL A 57 4.57 -24.24 6.63
N LEU A 58 5.46 -23.26 6.76
CA LEU A 58 6.62 -23.36 7.63
C LEU A 58 6.20 -23.27 9.10
N PRO A 59 6.62 -24.21 9.98
CA PRO A 59 6.21 -24.23 11.38
C PRO A 59 6.89 -23.15 12.20
N GLU A 60 8.18 -22.90 11.91
CA GLU A 60 9.00 -21.96 12.65
C GLU A 60 8.67 -20.50 12.25
N PRO A 61 8.28 -19.64 13.22
CA PRO A 61 7.84 -18.27 12.91
C PRO A 61 8.89 -17.40 12.21
N ASN A 62 10.17 -17.57 12.58
CA ASN A 62 11.29 -16.87 11.95
C ASN A 62 11.50 -17.29 10.50
N GLU A 63 11.39 -18.59 10.19
CA GLU A 63 11.51 -19.11 8.84
C GLU A 63 10.34 -18.68 7.95
N ARG A 64 9.13 -18.71 8.50
CA ARG A 64 7.92 -18.16 7.85
C ARG A 64 8.11 -16.68 7.50
N TYR A 65 8.58 -15.87 8.45
CA TYR A 65 8.83 -14.45 8.22
C TYR A 65 9.90 -14.21 7.15
N ALA A 66 11.05 -14.89 7.25
CA ALA A 66 12.15 -14.74 6.29
C ALA A 66 11.70 -15.12 4.87
N THR A 67 10.96 -16.22 4.73
CA THR A 67 10.44 -16.68 3.43
C THR A 67 9.44 -15.70 2.84
N ALA A 68 8.49 -15.20 3.66
CA ALA A 68 7.54 -14.17 3.23
C ALA A 68 8.24 -12.86 2.82
N HIS A 69 9.28 -12.47 3.55
CA HIS A 69 10.05 -11.26 3.25
C HIS A 69 10.85 -11.40 1.94
N LEU A 70 11.50 -12.54 1.71
CA LEU A 70 12.19 -12.83 0.45
C LEU A 70 11.21 -12.85 -0.74
N ALA A 71 9.98 -13.33 -0.55
CA ALA A 71 8.94 -13.27 -1.59
C ALA A 71 8.64 -11.82 -2.00
N ALA A 72 8.53 -10.90 -1.03
CA ALA A 72 8.29 -9.48 -1.30
C ALA A 72 9.46 -8.81 -2.05
N LEU A 73 10.71 -9.07 -1.64
CA LEU A 73 11.90 -8.49 -2.26
C LEU A 73 12.08 -8.93 -3.73
N ARG A 74 11.63 -10.13 -4.10
CA ARG A 74 11.70 -10.64 -5.48
C ARG A 74 10.71 -9.97 -6.45
N THR A 75 9.79 -9.15 -5.93
CA THR A 75 8.75 -8.46 -6.71
C THR A 75 8.84 -6.94 -6.60
N ALA A 76 9.91 -6.43 -5.99
CA ALA A 76 10.20 -5.01 -5.81
C ALA A 76 10.91 -4.40 -7.02
#